data_AF-A0A5P1EV93-F1
#
_entry.id   AF-A0A5P1EV93-F1
#
_cell.length_a   1.000
_cell.length_b   1.000
_cell.length_c   1.000
_cell.angle_alpha   90.00
_cell.angle_beta   90.00
_cell.angle_gamma   90.00
#
_symmetry.space_group_name_H-M   'P 1'
#
loop_
_entity.id
_entity.type
_entity.pdbx_description
1 polymer ?
#
loop_
_entity_poly.entity_id
_entity_poly.type
_entity_poly.pdbx_seq_one_letter_code
_entity_poly.pdbx_strand_id
1 'polypeptide(L)'
;MFLEIGSTEEYWGRQDAAQVIALLMWKGLGMEGGAGVGDWYRNEGRNKVLLGVGGGHYAPRHMDIVLKDGVWVGHLLSGYSLPMVDPKQSKGNGHENDIGGTWKQSINVAYEATKAAFPGGVIIAHLDQKSFKSWQKNAIISYLTEKNIKVGKPADFV
;
A
#
# COMPACT_ATOMS: atom_id res chain seq x y z
N MET A 1 6.06 -5.85 -9.77
CA MET A 1 4.74 -6.42 -9.45
C MET A 1 4.84 -7.93 -9.62
N PHE A 2 4.24 -8.70 -8.72
CA PHE A 2 4.12 -10.15 -8.83
C PHE A 2 2.66 -10.49 -9.13
N LEU A 3 2.43 -11.51 -9.95
CA LEU A 3 1.12 -12.13 -10.20
C LEU A 3 1.26 -13.59 -9.78
N GLU A 4 0.44 -14.03 -8.84
CA GLU A 4 0.68 -15.27 -8.10
C GLU A 4 -0.59 -16.14 -8.06
N ILE A 5 -0.38 -17.46 -8.06
CA ILE A 5 -1.39 -18.47 -7.73
C ILE A 5 -0.90 -19.14 -6.46
N GLY A 6 -1.76 -19.27 -5.46
CA GLY A 6 -1.37 -19.83 -4.19
C GLY A 6 -2.52 -20.50 -3.45
N SER A 7 -2.25 -21.13 -2.30
CA SER A 7 -0.95 -21.16 -1.60
C SER A 7 -0.29 -22.54 -1.52
N THR A 8 -0.81 -23.55 -2.22
CA THR A 8 -0.31 -24.93 -2.22
C THR A 8 -0.03 -25.43 -3.63
N GLU A 9 0.73 -26.51 -3.75
CA GLU A 9 1.03 -27.16 -5.03
C GLU A 9 -0.23 -27.57 -5.81
N GLU A 10 -1.27 -28.00 -5.10
CA GLU A 10 -2.59 -28.24 -5.67
C GLU A 10 -3.13 -27.02 -6.42
N TYR A 11 -3.01 -25.82 -5.83
CA TYR A 11 -3.43 -24.58 -6.48
C TYR A 11 -2.49 -24.15 -7.59
N TRP A 12 -1.17 -24.37 -7.46
CA TRP A 12 -0.20 -23.97 -8.48
C TRP A 12 -0.41 -24.71 -9.81
N GLY A 13 -0.85 -25.96 -9.76
CA GLY A 13 -1.15 -26.76 -10.94
C GLY A 13 -2.45 -26.41 -11.67
N ARG A 14 -3.25 -25.46 -11.14
CA ARG A 14 -4.55 -25.09 -11.72
C ARG A 14 -4.42 -24.34 -13.04
N GLN A 15 -4.72 -25.02 -14.14
CA GLN A 15 -4.69 -24.47 -15.48
C GLN A 15 -5.69 -23.32 -15.69
N ASP A 16 -6.86 -23.39 -15.06
CA ASP A 16 -7.88 -22.35 -15.15
C ASP A 16 -7.43 -21.04 -14.47
N ALA A 17 -6.79 -21.13 -13.31
CA ALA A 17 -6.16 -19.98 -12.64
C ALA A 17 -5.00 -19.42 -13.46
N ALA A 18 -4.15 -20.27 -14.02
CA ALA A 18 -3.06 -19.85 -14.91
C ALA A 18 -3.58 -19.15 -16.17
N GLN A 19 -4.69 -19.62 -16.75
CA GLN A 19 -5.31 -19.00 -17.92
C GLN A 19 -5.86 -17.60 -17.59
N VAL A 20 -6.43 -17.40 -16.39
CA VAL A 20 -6.87 -16.07 -15.93
C VAL A 20 -5.68 -15.11 -15.81
N ILE A 21 -4.56 -15.53 -15.20
CA ILE A 21 -3.35 -14.70 -15.11
C ILE A 21 -2.78 -14.38 -16.50
N ALA A 22 -2.72 -15.38 -17.39
CA ALA A 22 -2.25 -15.18 -18.76
C ALA A 22 -3.13 -14.17 -19.51
N LEU A 23 -4.46 -14.29 -19.38
CA LEU A 23 -5.40 -13.35 -20.00
C LEU A 23 -5.26 -11.93 -19.41
N LEU A 24 -5.07 -11.82 -18.09
CA LEU A 24 -4.84 -10.54 -17.42
C LEU A 24 -3.58 -9.86 -17.96
N MET A 25 -2.47 -10.60 -18.09
CA MET A 25 -1.22 -10.06 -18.65
C MET A 25 -1.38 -9.69 -20.12
N TRP A 26 -1.99 -10.57 -20.92
CA TRP A 26 -2.22 -10.36 -22.35
C TRP A 26 -3.00 -9.07 -22.62
N LYS A 27 -4.11 -8.86 -21.90
CA LYS A 27 -4.94 -7.64 -21.99
C LYS A 27 -4.26 -6.44 -21.35
N GLY A 28 -3.70 -6.60 -20.16
CA GLY A 28 -3.03 -5.54 -19.42
C GLY A 28 -1.87 -4.92 -20.20
N LEU A 29 -1.06 -5.76 -20.85
CA LEU A 29 0.06 -5.31 -21.67
C LEU A 29 -0.35 -4.89 -23.09
N GLY A 30 -1.63 -4.99 -23.46
CA GLY A 30 -2.13 -4.60 -24.78
C GLY A 30 -1.64 -5.52 -25.91
N MET A 31 -1.33 -6.78 -25.61
CA MET A 31 -0.76 -7.71 -26.59
C MET A 31 -1.77 -8.14 -27.67
N GLU A 32 -3.06 -7.86 -27.47
CA GLU A 32 -4.12 -8.02 -28.48
C GLU A 32 -4.15 -6.92 -29.56
N GLY A 33 -3.16 -6.00 -29.56
CA GLY A 33 -3.07 -4.88 -30.51
C GLY A 33 -3.84 -3.64 -30.08
N GLY A 34 -4.43 -3.65 -28.87
CA GLY A 34 -5.12 -2.52 -28.27
C GLY A 34 -4.23 -1.67 -27.35
N ALA A 35 -4.83 -0.60 -26.83
CA ALA A 35 -4.25 0.16 -25.73
C ALA A 35 -4.25 -0.71 -24.45
N GLY A 36 -3.08 -1.21 -24.02
CA GLY A 36 -2.96 -1.95 -22.77
C GLY A 36 -3.56 -1.22 -21.56
N VAL A 37 -3.99 -1.99 -20.56
CA VAL A 37 -4.56 -1.49 -19.30
C VAL A 37 -3.44 -1.26 -18.29
N GLY A 38 -3.43 -0.09 -17.64
CA GLY A 38 -2.44 0.22 -16.61
C GLY A 38 -1.24 1.04 -17.09
N ASP A 39 -1.34 1.72 -18.23
CA ASP A 39 -0.40 2.79 -18.58
C ASP A 39 -0.68 4.04 -17.74
N TRP A 40 0.21 4.32 -16.79
CA TRP A 40 0.11 5.48 -15.91
C TRP A 40 0.05 6.80 -16.67
N TYR A 41 0.82 6.94 -17.74
CA TYR A 41 1.01 8.21 -18.45
C TYR A 41 -0.17 8.57 -19.35
N ARG A 42 -1.00 7.61 -19.73
CA ARG A 42 -2.17 7.86 -20.60
C ARG A 42 -3.24 8.75 -19.98
N ASN A 43 -3.33 8.82 -18.65
CA ASN A 43 -4.37 9.58 -17.94
C ASN A 43 -3.82 10.85 -17.26
N GLU A 44 -2.87 11.53 -17.90
CA GLU A 44 -2.20 12.75 -17.39
C GLU A 44 -1.48 12.61 -16.03
N GLY A 45 -1.38 11.40 -15.47
CA GLY A 45 -0.66 11.11 -14.23
C GLY A 45 -1.20 11.83 -12.98
N ARG A 46 -2.45 12.30 -12.97
CA ARG A 46 -3.04 13.01 -11.80
C ARG A 46 -4.00 12.16 -10.96
N ASN A 47 -4.02 10.85 -11.19
CA ASN A 47 -4.91 9.95 -10.47
C ASN A 47 -4.50 9.79 -9.00
N LYS A 48 -5.44 9.32 -8.19
CA LYS A 48 -5.21 9.04 -6.78
C LYS A 48 -4.46 7.71 -6.65
N VAL A 49 -3.41 7.72 -5.84
CA VAL A 49 -2.55 6.56 -5.59
C VAL A 49 -2.63 6.19 -4.12
N LEU A 50 -3.04 4.96 -3.84
CA LEU A 50 -3.15 4.40 -2.50
C LEU A 50 -1.77 4.01 -1.96
N LEU A 51 -1.43 4.55 -0.79
CA LEU A 51 -0.42 4.00 0.10
C LEU A 51 -1.13 3.31 1.29
N GLY A 52 -1.10 1.98 1.33
CA GLY A 52 -1.75 1.22 2.41
C GLY A 52 -0.83 1.04 3.60
N VAL A 53 -1.33 1.31 4.81
CA VAL A 53 -0.59 1.14 6.05
C VAL A 53 -1.42 0.31 7.03
N GLY A 54 -0.88 -0.83 7.46
CA GLY A 54 -1.54 -1.78 8.36
C GLY A 54 -2.17 -2.98 7.67
N GLY A 55 -2.96 -3.70 8.45
CA GLY A 55 -3.58 -4.96 8.05
C GLY A 55 -2.65 -6.17 8.16
N GLY A 56 -3.19 -7.34 7.82
CA GLY A 56 -2.43 -8.58 7.64
C GLY A 56 -1.85 -8.72 6.24
N HIS A 57 -1.32 -9.90 5.92
CA HIS A 57 -0.69 -10.19 4.62
C HIS A 57 -1.59 -9.90 3.41
N TYR A 58 -2.89 -10.19 3.52
CA TYR A 58 -3.87 -10.02 2.44
C TYR A 58 -4.58 -8.66 2.41
N ALA A 59 -4.27 -7.75 3.35
CA ALA A 59 -4.72 -6.35 3.31
C ALA A 59 -6.23 -6.08 2.99
N PRO A 60 -7.20 -6.83 3.56
CA PRO A 60 -8.59 -6.81 3.08
C PRO A 60 -9.27 -5.43 3.14
N ARG A 61 -8.96 -4.59 4.14
CA ARG A 61 -9.52 -3.23 4.23
C ARG A 61 -9.00 -2.27 3.18
N HIS A 62 -7.81 -2.53 2.65
CA HIS A 62 -7.27 -1.74 1.55
C HIS A 62 -7.96 -2.14 0.24
N MET A 63 -8.38 -3.41 0.10
CA MET A 63 -9.08 -3.90 -1.10
C MET A 63 -10.41 -3.19 -1.37
N ASP A 64 -11.12 -2.73 -0.33
CA ASP A 64 -12.32 -1.88 -0.47
C ASP A 64 -12.04 -0.58 -1.24
N ILE A 65 -10.78 -0.14 -1.30
CA ILE A 65 -10.32 1.02 -2.05
C ILE A 65 -9.74 0.60 -3.40
N VAL A 66 -8.95 -0.49 -3.44
CA VAL A 66 -8.32 -1.00 -4.66
C VAL A 66 -9.33 -1.35 -5.75
N LEU A 67 -10.50 -1.85 -5.36
CA LEU A 67 -11.55 -2.26 -6.30
C LEU A 67 -12.36 -1.09 -6.88
N LYS A 68 -12.04 0.16 -6.52
CA LYS A 68 -12.73 1.35 -7.03
C LYS A 68 -12.10 1.83 -8.32
N ASP A 69 -12.94 2.28 -9.25
CA ASP A 69 -12.48 2.83 -10.52
C ASP A 69 -11.62 4.08 -10.31
N GLY A 70 -10.56 4.21 -11.12
CA GLY A 70 -9.66 5.37 -11.12
C GLY A 70 -8.63 5.39 -9.99
N VAL A 71 -8.61 4.38 -9.10
CA VAL A 71 -7.63 4.27 -8.02
C VAL A 71 -6.45 3.42 -8.44
N TRP A 72 -5.25 3.94 -8.20
CA TRP A 72 -4.00 3.21 -8.38
C TRP A 72 -3.46 2.74 -7.04
N VAL A 73 -2.71 1.65 -7.05
CA VAL A 73 -2.16 1.06 -5.83
C VAL A 73 -0.65 1.15 -5.87
N GLY A 74 -0.09 1.84 -4.87
CA GLY A 74 1.33 1.84 -4.57
C GLY A 74 1.69 0.70 -3.63
N HIS A 75 2.48 1.00 -2.61
CA HIS A 75 2.86 0.02 -1.61
C HIS A 75 1.74 -0.22 -0.58
N LEU A 76 1.61 -1.48 -0.14
CA LEU A 76 0.77 -1.89 0.98
C LEU A 76 1.69 -2.45 2.08
N LEU A 77 1.80 -1.73 3.19
CA LEU A 77 2.66 -2.10 4.33
C LEU A 77 1.83 -2.85 5.37
N SER A 78 2.07 -4.14 5.55
CA SER A 78 1.41 -4.90 6.61
C SER A 78 1.80 -4.40 8.01
N GLY A 79 0.96 -4.61 9.01
CA GLY A 79 1.24 -4.18 10.39
C GLY A 79 2.52 -4.79 10.96
N TYR A 80 2.84 -6.04 10.60
CA TYR A 80 4.07 -6.71 11.06
C TYR A 80 5.35 -6.19 10.38
N SER A 81 5.23 -5.48 9.25
CA SER A 81 6.36 -4.79 8.58
C SER A 81 6.70 -3.43 9.22
N LEU A 82 5.93 -3.03 10.24
CA LEU A 82 6.04 -1.74 10.93
C LEU A 82 6.35 -1.96 12.41
N PRO A 83 7.55 -2.45 12.76
CA PRO A 83 7.91 -2.66 14.15
C PRO A 83 7.98 -1.32 14.88
N MET A 84 7.20 -1.21 15.95
CA MET A 84 7.12 -0.02 16.82
C MET A 84 7.44 -0.45 18.25
N VAL A 85 8.37 0.26 18.87
CA VAL A 85 8.77 0.03 20.27
C VAL A 85 8.16 1.10 21.15
N ASP A 86 7.38 0.67 22.14
CA ASP A 86 6.76 1.59 23.10
C ASP A 86 7.85 2.30 23.93
N PRO A 87 7.88 3.64 23.97
CA PRO A 87 8.83 4.41 24.77
C PRO A 87 8.81 3.99 26.25
N LYS A 88 7.66 3.57 26.79
CA LYS A 88 7.53 3.12 28.18
C LYS A 88 8.30 1.83 28.50
N GLN A 89 8.71 1.08 27.49
CA GLN A 89 9.53 -0.13 27.64
C GLN A 89 11.03 0.15 27.48
N SER A 90 11.40 1.38 27.10
CA SER A 90 12.78 1.79 26.86
C SER A 90 13.39 2.31 28.16
N LYS A 91 14.21 1.49 28.83
CA LYS A 91 14.84 1.79 30.14
C LYS A 91 16.02 2.78 30.06
N GLY A 92 15.92 3.88 29.31
CA GLY A 92 17.03 4.80 29.09
C GLY A 92 16.65 6.27 29.25
N ASN A 93 17.40 6.99 30.09
CA ASN A 93 17.34 8.43 30.33
C ASN A 93 17.77 9.24 29.08
N GLY A 94 16.95 9.19 28.02
CA GLY A 94 17.08 10.07 26.87
C GLY A 94 15.89 11.02 26.82
N HIS A 95 16.16 12.29 26.55
CA HIS A 95 15.12 13.24 26.17
C HIS A 95 14.32 12.69 24.97
N GLU A 96 12.99 12.87 25.05
CA GLU A 96 11.97 12.80 23.97
C GLU A 96 11.13 11.52 23.85
N ASN A 97 9.81 11.78 23.78
CA ASN A 97 8.66 10.88 23.59
C ASN A 97 8.69 10.04 22.30
N ASP A 98 9.84 9.79 21.69
CA ASP A 98 9.87 9.22 20.33
C ASP A 98 9.71 7.70 20.33
N ILE A 99 8.79 7.22 19.52
CA ILE A 99 8.45 5.81 19.39
C ILE A 99 9.52 5.13 18.53
N GLY A 100 10.24 4.19 19.14
CA GLY A 100 11.34 3.47 18.49
C GLY A 100 10.87 2.45 17.43
N GLY A 101 11.84 1.78 16.81
CA GLY A 101 11.64 0.82 15.72
C GLY A 101 11.85 1.42 14.33
N THR A 102 11.66 0.61 13.29
CA THR A 102 11.96 1.01 11.89
C THR A 102 10.73 1.46 11.10
N TRP A 103 9.58 1.57 11.75
CA TRP A 103 8.30 1.91 11.11
C TRP A 103 8.32 3.22 10.30
N LYS A 104 8.96 4.30 10.81
CA LYS A 104 9.12 5.57 10.08
C LYS A 104 9.86 5.35 8.75
N GLN A 105 10.97 4.62 8.81
CA GLN A 105 11.78 4.31 7.64
C GLN A 105 11.02 3.45 6.62
N SER A 106 10.30 2.42 7.08
CA SER A 106 9.47 1.57 6.22
C SER A 106 8.41 2.39 5.47
N ILE A 107 7.71 3.30 6.17
CA ILE A 107 6.73 4.20 5.55
C ILE A 107 7.40 5.15 4.56
N ASN A 108 8.53 5.75 4.93
CA ASN A 108 9.24 6.71 4.08
C ASN A 108 9.70 6.07 2.77
N VAL A 109 10.37 4.90 2.85
CA VAL A 109 10.86 4.19 1.65
C VAL A 109 9.70 3.77 0.75
N ALA A 110 8.61 3.25 1.33
CA ALA A 110 7.43 2.87 0.56
C ALA A 110 6.75 4.08 -0.10
N TYR A 111 6.69 5.22 0.59
CA TYR A 111 6.15 6.46 0.04
C TYR A 111 7.01 6.98 -1.12
N GLU A 112 8.33 7.09 -0.95
CA GLU A 112 9.23 7.57 -1.99
C GLU A 112 9.24 6.63 -3.22
N ALA A 113 9.24 5.31 -3.01
CA ALA A 113 9.13 4.35 -4.10
C ALA A 113 7.79 4.44 -4.83
N THR A 114 6.68 4.66 -4.11
CA THR A 114 5.36 4.91 -4.70
C THR A 114 5.37 6.20 -5.52
N LYS A 115 5.94 7.27 -4.97
CA LYS A 115 6.06 8.56 -5.65
C LYS A 115 6.90 8.50 -6.92
N ALA A 116 7.99 7.75 -6.90
CA ALA A 116 8.81 7.52 -8.07
C ALA A 116 8.08 6.70 -9.15
N ALA A 117 7.26 5.72 -8.77
CA ALA A 117 6.49 4.90 -9.70
C ALA A 117 5.29 5.64 -10.34
N PHE A 118 4.76 6.65 -9.65
CA PHE A 118 3.58 7.40 -10.06
C PHE A 118 3.85 8.92 -10.12
N PRO A 119 4.72 9.39 -11.03
CA PRO A 119 5.06 10.81 -11.13
C PRO A 119 3.80 11.64 -11.44
N GLY A 120 3.61 12.73 -10.69
CA GLY A 120 2.42 13.60 -10.77
C GLY A 120 1.20 13.12 -9.97
N GLY A 121 1.23 11.89 -9.46
CA GLY A 121 0.10 11.25 -8.81
C GLY A 121 -0.22 11.85 -7.44
N VAL A 122 -1.51 11.84 -7.07
CA VAL A 122 -1.96 12.28 -5.75
C VAL A 122 -1.92 11.10 -4.78
N ILE A 123 -0.82 10.97 -4.04
CA ILE A 123 -0.65 9.88 -3.07
C ILE A 123 -1.48 10.17 -1.82
N ILE A 124 -2.35 9.22 -1.46
CA ILE A 124 -3.19 9.26 -0.27
C ILE A 124 -2.92 8.00 0.55
N ALA A 125 -2.50 8.18 1.80
CA ALA A 125 -2.35 7.10 2.74
C ALA A 125 -3.71 6.65 3.30
N HIS A 126 -3.96 5.35 3.33
CA HIS A 126 -5.07 4.76 4.09
C HIS A 126 -4.50 3.92 5.22
N LEU A 127 -5.04 4.11 6.43
CA LEU A 127 -4.63 3.34 7.62
C LEU A 127 -5.68 2.29 7.96
N ASP A 128 -5.30 1.02 8.08
CA ASP A 128 -6.15 0.01 8.73
C ASP A 128 -6.24 0.31 10.23
N GLN A 129 -7.30 1.03 10.60
CA GLN A 129 -7.55 1.47 11.97
C GLN A 129 -7.69 0.32 12.99
N LYS A 130 -7.97 -0.90 12.53
CA LYS A 130 -8.18 -2.08 13.40
C LYS A 130 -6.91 -2.91 13.60
N SER A 131 -5.85 -2.68 12.82
CA SER A 131 -4.60 -3.44 12.94
C SER A 131 -3.58 -2.86 13.93
N PHE A 132 -3.91 -1.75 14.59
CA PHE A 132 -2.96 -1.01 15.45
C PHE A 132 -3.59 -0.59 16.78
N LYS A 133 -2.78 -0.54 17.84
CA LYS A 133 -3.13 0.10 19.11
C LYS A 133 -3.30 1.61 18.91
N SER A 134 -4.11 2.26 19.75
CA SER A 134 -4.38 3.70 19.64
C SER A 134 -3.11 4.57 19.59
N TRP A 135 -2.11 4.27 20.41
CA TRP A 135 -0.84 5.02 20.41
C TRP A 135 -0.05 4.85 19.10
N GLN A 136 -0.06 3.65 18.51
CA GLN A 136 0.60 3.38 17.22
C GLN A 136 -0.08 4.17 16.10
N LYS A 137 -1.41 4.19 16.09
CA LYS A 137 -2.19 4.95 15.10
C LYS A 137 -1.88 6.44 15.17
N ASN A 138 -1.89 7.00 16.37
CA ASN A 138 -1.61 8.41 16.58
C ASN A 138 -0.19 8.77 16.11
N ALA A 139 0.79 7.92 16.40
CA ALA A 139 2.16 8.11 15.94
C ALA A 139 2.30 8.05 14.42
N ILE A 140 1.68 7.07 13.78
CA ILE A 140 1.67 6.92 12.32
C ILE A 140 1.01 8.14 11.67
N ILE A 141 -0.17 8.56 12.15
CA ILE A 141 -0.89 9.72 11.62
C ILE A 141 -0.07 11.01 11.81
N SER A 142 0.56 11.18 12.97
CA SER A 142 1.41 12.35 13.26
C SER A 142 2.61 12.40 12.31
N TYR A 143 3.28 11.27 12.10
CA TYR A 143 4.41 11.17 11.18
C TYR A 143 4.01 11.41 9.72
N LEU A 144 2.89 10.85 9.26
CA LEU A 144 2.37 11.10 7.91
C LEU A 144 2.06 12.60 7.72
N THR A 145 1.48 13.24 8.74
CA THR A 145 1.19 14.68 8.74
C THR A 145 2.49 15.50 8.69
N GLU A 146 3.49 15.16 9.49
CA GLU A 146 4.83 15.80 9.48
C GLU A 146 5.48 15.72 8.09
N LYS A 147 5.29 14.61 7.39
CA LYS A 147 5.78 14.41 6.02
C LYS A 147 4.87 15.00 4.92
N ASN A 148 3.81 15.71 5.29
CA ASN A 148 2.80 16.25 4.37
C ASN A 148 2.15 15.17 3.48
N ILE A 149 2.02 13.94 3.99
CA ILE A 149 1.35 12.84 3.32
C ILE A 149 -0.12 12.84 3.75
N LYS A 150 -1.04 13.05 2.81
CA LYS A 150 -2.48 13.07 3.09
C LYS A 150 -2.95 11.72 3.61
N VAL A 151 -3.65 11.71 4.75
CA VAL A 151 -4.35 10.53 5.26
C VAL A 151 -5.83 10.63 4.85
N GLY A 152 -6.32 9.65 4.09
CA GLY A 152 -7.68 9.63 3.56
C GLY A 152 -8.53 8.50 4.14
N LYS A 153 -9.84 8.69 4.07
CA LYS A 153 -10.88 7.67 4.22
C LYS A 153 -11.15 7.01 2.87
N PRO A 154 -11.79 5.83 2.82
CA PRO A 154 -12.14 5.19 1.54
C PRO A 154 -12.90 6.09 0.56
N ALA A 155 -13.72 7.04 1.04
CA ALA A 155 -14.44 7.98 0.21
C ALA A 155 -13.55 9.01 -0.50
N ASP A 156 -12.37 9.32 0.04
CA ASP A 156 -11.45 10.30 -0.55
C ASP A 156 -10.79 9.79 -1.84
N PHE A 157 -10.94 8.50 -2.16
CA PHE A 157 -10.37 7.84 -3.34
C PHE A 157 -11.28 7.87 -4.56
N VAL A 158 -12.53 8.35 -4.42
CA VAL A 158 -13.50 8.51 -5.52
C VAL A 158 -13.63 9.97 -5.90
#